data_AF-A0A2T4JC54-F1
#
_entry.id   AF-A0A2T4JC54-F1
#
_cell.length_a   1.000
_cell.length_b   1.000
_cell.length_c   1.000
_cell.angle_alpha   90.00
_cell.angle_beta   90.00
_cell.angle_gamma   90.00
#
_symmetry.space_group_name_H-M   'P 1'
#
loop_
_entity.id
_entity.type
_entity.pdbx_description
1 polymer ?
#
loop_
_entity_poly.entity_id
_entity_poly.type
_entity_poly.pdbx_seq_one_letter_code
_entity_poly.pdbx_strand_id
1 'polypeptide(L)'
;MLRRLALTLTLLSVPLAGQAEDAPVLATYWANSGSLPPEYAWDVSVTILADGHLTLKHCKGYETEGPACKTRKATVGADALAGIRAAVTEQGLDRKPARKEEDIPVGGGASGGAVYLDGQKINLPAFPAKADIPRVNAVLTAITAAIPQRLRNRFLKDT
;
A
#
# COMPACT_ATOMS: atom_id res chain seq x y z
N MET A 1 -37.46 61.74 18.05
CA MET A 1 -36.51 60.97 18.88
C MET A 1 -36.60 59.50 18.46
N LEU A 2 -35.54 58.98 17.85
CA LEU A 2 -35.55 57.76 17.02
C LEU A 2 -35.40 56.48 17.85
N ARG A 3 -36.33 55.53 17.67
CA ARG A 3 -36.34 54.17 18.25
C ARG A 3 -35.11 53.38 17.80
N ARG A 4 -34.30 52.89 18.75
CA ARG A 4 -33.20 51.95 18.49
C ARG A 4 -33.76 50.52 18.46
N LEU A 5 -33.77 49.90 17.27
CA LEU A 5 -33.96 48.47 17.10
C LEU A 5 -32.67 47.75 17.53
N ALA A 6 -32.77 46.84 18.49
CA ALA A 6 -31.71 45.90 18.84
C ALA A 6 -31.86 44.64 17.96
N LEU A 7 -30.84 44.35 17.15
CA LEU A 7 -30.76 43.13 16.35
C LEU A 7 -29.91 42.10 17.12
N THR A 8 -30.56 41.11 17.71
CA THR A 8 -29.92 39.97 18.38
C THR A 8 -29.47 38.96 17.32
N LEU A 9 -28.15 38.86 17.10
CA LEU A 9 -27.53 37.91 16.19
C LEU A 9 -27.28 36.57 16.92
N THR A 10 -28.14 35.58 16.69
CA THR A 10 -27.98 34.22 17.20
C THR A 10 -26.92 33.48 16.38
N LEU A 11 -25.74 33.26 16.97
CA LEU A 11 -24.69 32.40 16.44
C LEU A 11 -25.14 30.93 16.49
N LEU A 12 -25.44 30.37 15.32
CA LEU A 12 -25.62 28.93 15.11
C LEU A 12 -24.25 28.23 15.19
N SER A 13 -23.98 27.56 16.31
CA SER A 13 -22.87 26.63 16.46
C SER A 13 -23.17 25.34 15.69
N VAL A 14 -22.60 25.21 14.50
CA VAL A 14 -22.59 23.95 13.73
C VAL A 14 -21.56 23.02 14.37
N PRO A 15 -21.94 21.83 14.89
CA PRO A 15 -20.96 20.84 15.29
C PRO A 15 -20.31 20.27 14.03
N LEU A 16 -19.02 20.53 13.81
CA LEU A 16 -18.22 19.69 12.92
C LEU A 16 -18.15 18.30 13.56
N ALA A 17 -19.03 17.41 13.12
CA ALA A 17 -18.81 15.98 13.25
C ALA A 17 -17.53 15.67 12.45
N GLY A 18 -16.41 15.59 13.16
CA GLY A 18 -15.16 15.09 12.61
C GLY A 18 -15.39 13.68 12.12
N GLN A 19 -15.58 13.52 10.82
CA GLN A 19 -15.43 12.21 10.20
C GLN A 19 -13.96 11.85 10.40
N ALA A 20 -13.71 10.71 11.05
CA ALA A 20 -12.41 10.09 11.01
C ALA A 20 -12.14 9.73 9.55
N GLU A 21 -11.53 10.64 8.79
CA GLU A 21 -10.91 10.30 7.52
C GLU A 21 -9.86 9.23 7.83
N ASP A 22 -10.06 8.02 7.29
CA ASP A 22 -9.04 6.98 7.33
C ASP A 22 -7.71 7.59 6.84
N ALA A 23 -6.64 7.36 7.60
CA ALA A 23 -5.33 7.90 7.24
C ALA A 23 -4.97 7.50 5.80
N PRO A 24 -4.31 8.39 5.04
CA PRO A 24 -4.00 8.10 3.65
C PRO A 24 -3.10 6.87 3.54
N VAL A 25 -3.28 6.08 2.48
CA VAL A 25 -2.40 4.96 2.18
C VAL A 25 -0.99 5.49 1.94
N LEU A 26 0.00 4.92 2.63
CA LEU A 26 1.41 5.19 2.38
C LEU A 26 1.97 4.23 1.34
N ALA A 27 1.72 2.93 1.51
CA ALA A 27 2.30 1.92 0.64
C ALA A 27 1.36 0.73 0.43
N THR A 28 1.45 0.14 -0.75
CA THR A 28 0.86 -1.15 -1.06
C THR A 28 1.93 -2.11 -1.54
N TYR A 29 1.76 -3.37 -1.19
CA TYR A 29 2.55 -4.49 -1.70
C TYR A 29 1.59 -5.60 -2.08
N TRP A 30 1.89 -6.30 -3.16
CA TRP A 30 1.20 -7.53 -3.52
C TRP A 30 2.18 -8.53 -4.09
N ALA A 31 1.86 -9.82 -3.92
CA ALA A 31 2.54 -10.90 -4.58
C ALA A 31 1.59 -12.06 -4.85
N ASN A 32 1.76 -12.77 -5.96
CA ASN A 32 0.97 -13.94 -6.30
C ASN A 32 1.83 -15.04 -6.94
N SER A 33 1.27 -16.25 -7.01
CA SER A 33 1.91 -17.42 -7.62
C SER A 33 1.85 -17.46 -9.16
N GLY A 34 1.26 -16.45 -9.81
CA GLY A 34 1.10 -16.38 -11.26
C GLY A 34 -0.31 -16.73 -11.77
N SER A 35 -0.52 -16.47 -13.06
CA SER A 35 -1.81 -16.59 -13.76
C SER A 35 -2.02 -17.91 -14.49
N LEU A 36 -0.96 -18.70 -14.70
CA LEU A 36 -1.11 -20.04 -15.25
C LEU A 36 -1.73 -20.94 -14.17
N PRO A 37 -2.69 -21.80 -14.51
CA PRO A 37 -3.24 -22.74 -13.55
C PRO A 37 -2.12 -23.62 -13.00
N PRO A 38 -1.97 -23.66 -11.66
CA PRO A 38 -2.03 -24.96 -11.03
C PRO A 38 -3.10 -24.98 -9.94
N GLU A 39 -3.35 -26.17 -9.42
CA GLU A 39 -4.27 -26.50 -8.33
C GLU A 39 -4.11 -25.69 -7.01
N TYR A 40 -3.12 -24.79 -6.91
CA TYR A 40 -2.74 -24.08 -5.68
C TYR A 40 -2.39 -22.60 -5.90
N ALA A 41 -3.34 -21.79 -6.37
CA ALA A 41 -3.18 -20.34 -6.44
C ALA A 41 -3.05 -19.71 -5.03
N TRP A 42 -2.15 -18.75 -4.88
CA TRP A 42 -2.12 -17.86 -3.74
C TRP A 42 -1.86 -16.40 -4.16
N ASP A 43 -2.40 -15.49 -3.36
CA ASP A 43 -2.21 -14.05 -3.48
C ASP A 43 -2.06 -13.45 -2.08
N VAL A 44 -1.15 -12.50 -1.94
CA VAL A 44 -0.99 -11.68 -0.74
C VAL A 44 -1.04 -10.22 -1.14
N SER A 45 -1.84 -9.44 -0.43
CA SER A 45 -1.87 -7.99 -0.53
C SER A 45 -1.66 -7.37 0.85
N VAL A 46 -0.90 -6.29 0.88
CA VAL A 46 -0.58 -5.52 2.08
C VAL A 46 -0.84 -4.05 1.78
N THR A 47 -1.56 -3.40 2.68
CA THR A 47 -1.77 -1.96 2.69
C THR A 47 -1.22 -1.40 4.00
N ILE A 48 -0.36 -0.39 3.90
CA ILE A 48 0.21 0.35 5.02
C ILE A 48 -0.30 1.78 4.91
N LEU A 49 -1.00 2.26 5.94
CA LEU A 49 -1.45 3.64 6.06
C LEU A 49 -0.35 4.54 6.62
N ALA A 50 -0.47 5.85 6.39
CA ALA A 50 0.51 6.84 6.81
C ALA A 50 0.62 6.99 8.33
N ASP A 51 -0.39 6.56 9.09
CA ASP A 51 -0.37 6.48 10.56
C ASP A 51 0.21 5.16 11.10
N GLY A 52 0.63 4.26 10.20
CA GLY A 52 1.21 2.98 10.55
C GLY A 52 0.23 1.82 10.65
N HIS A 53 -1.08 2.01 10.45
CA HIS A 53 -1.99 0.89 10.36
C HIS A 53 -1.69 0.01 9.14
N LEU A 54 -1.53 -1.29 9.37
CA LEU A 54 -1.27 -2.28 8.33
C LEU A 54 -2.43 -3.27 8.24
N THR A 55 -2.87 -3.55 7.01
CA THR A 55 -3.77 -4.66 6.68
C THR A 55 -3.07 -5.60 5.71
N LEU A 56 -2.99 -6.88 6.05
CA LEU A 56 -2.51 -7.96 5.18
C LEU A 56 -3.67 -8.90 4.88
N LYS A 57 -3.93 -9.17 3.61
CA LYS A 57 -4.89 -10.17 3.13
C LYS A 57 -4.11 -11.23 2.36
N HIS A 58 -4.26 -12.48 2.76
CA HIS A 58 -3.63 -13.63 2.10
C HIS A 58 -4.71 -14.63 1.71
N CYS A 59 -4.83 -14.92 0.42
CA CYS A 59 -5.80 -15.84 -0.16
C CYS A 59 -5.06 -17.07 -0.68
N LYS A 60 -5.62 -18.26 -0.45
CA LYS A 60 -5.10 -19.53 -0.96
C LYS A 60 -6.25 -20.42 -1.42
N GLY A 61 -6.05 -21.15 -2.51
CA GLY A 61 -7.00 -22.14 -3.03
C GLY A 61 -7.59 -21.73 -4.38
N TYR A 62 -8.52 -22.54 -4.87
CA TYR A 62 -9.14 -22.35 -6.18
C TYR A 62 -10.09 -21.15 -6.21
N GLU A 63 -10.13 -20.46 -7.35
CA GLU A 63 -11.16 -19.45 -7.61
C GLU A 63 -12.57 -20.08 -7.64
N THR A 64 -12.68 -21.30 -8.19
CA THR A 64 -13.95 -22.05 -8.33
C THR A 64 -14.55 -22.52 -7.00
N GLU A 65 -13.72 -22.66 -5.95
CA GLU A 65 -14.17 -23.02 -4.60
C GLU A 65 -14.29 -21.81 -3.67
N GLY A 66 -13.87 -20.63 -4.15
CA GLY A 66 -13.69 -19.43 -3.34
C GLY A 66 -12.40 -19.51 -2.51
N PRO A 67 -11.35 -18.73 -2.81
CA PRO A 67 -10.09 -18.87 -2.10
C PRO A 67 -10.27 -18.51 -0.62
N ALA A 68 -9.68 -19.31 0.26
CA ALA A 68 -9.73 -19.09 1.70
C ALA A 68 -8.84 -17.89 2.06
N CYS A 69 -9.45 -16.71 2.11
CA CYS A 69 -8.77 -15.46 2.44
C CYS A 69 -8.67 -15.25 3.96
N LYS A 70 -7.48 -14.92 4.43
CA LYS A 70 -7.20 -14.53 5.82
C LYS A 70 -6.71 -13.09 5.85
N THR A 71 -7.43 -12.24 6.58
CA THR A 71 -7.03 -10.85 6.84
C THR A 71 -6.40 -10.71 8.21
N ARG A 72 -5.32 -9.94 8.30
CA ARG A 72 -4.61 -9.62 9.54
C ARG A 72 -4.35 -8.12 9.60
N LYS A 73 -4.47 -7.56 10.80
CA LYS A 73 -4.14 -6.17 11.09
C LYS A 73 -2.91 -6.11 11.98
N ALA A 74 -2.11 -5.06 11.81
CA ALA A 74 -0.97 -4.76 12.67
C ALA A 74 -0.67 -3.26 12.64
N THR A 75 0.38 -2.87 13.37
CA THR A 75 0.93 -1.52 13.38
C THR A 75 2.39 -1.57 12.93
N VAL A 76 2.79 -0.57 12.16
CA VAL A 76 4.15 -0.33 11.67
C VAL A 76 4.72 0.86 12.42
N GLY A 77 5.96 0.74 12.90
CA GLY A 77 6.63 1.83 13.62
C GLY A 77 7.01 3.00 12.70
N ALA A 78 7.10 4.20 13.27
CA ALA A 78 7.43 5.43 12.53
C ALA A 78 8.75 5.31 11.73
N ASP A 79 9.78 4.67 12.30
CA ASP A 79 11.07 4.46 11.61
C ASP A 79 10.93 3.63 10.34
N ALA A 80 10.07 2.62 10.35
CA ALA A 80 9.80 1.79 9.18
C ALA A 80 8.99 2.55 8.12
N LEU A 81 8.04 3.40 8.52
CA LEU A 81 7.34 4.30 7.60
C LEU A 81 8.31 5.29 6.96
N ALA A 82 9.21 5.88 7.74
CA ALA A 82 10.25 6.77 7.24
C ALA A 82 11.20 6.04 6.27
N GLY A 83 11.56 4.79 6.57
CA GLY A 83 12.38 3.93 5.70
C GLY A 83 11.75 3.68 4.32
N ILE A 84 10.42 3.50 4.24
CA ILE A 84 9.71 3.39 2.96
C ILE A 84 9.83 4.69 2.16
N ARG A 85 9.60 5.83 2.79
CA ARG A 85 9.69 7.15 2.13
C ARG A 85 11.11 7.42 1.62
N ALA A 86 12.10 7.19 2.48
CA ALA A 86 13.52 7.37 2.16
C ALA A 86 13.93 6.49 0.97
N ALA A 87 13.56 5.21 0.96
CA ALA A 87 13.89 4.30 -0.13
C ALA A 87 13.40 4.82 -1.49
N VAL A 88 12.19 5.39 -1.56
CA VAL A 88 11.67 5.94 -2.82
C VAL A 88 12.48 7.15 -3.29
N THR A 89 12.77 8.09 -2.39
CA THR A 89 13.52 9.32 -2.69
C THR A 89 14.98 9.03 -3.06
N GLU A 90 15.64 8.13 -2.33
CA GLU A 90 17.01 7.67 -2.57
C GLU A 90 17.13 6.97 -3.92
N GLN A 91 16.17 6.11 -4.26
CA GLN A 91 16.12 5.47 -5.58
C GLN A 91 15.61 6.42 -6.68
N GLY A 92 15.21 7.64 -6.33
CA GLY A 92 14.75 8.67 -7.26
C GLY A 92 13.49 8.28 -8.04
N LEU A 93 12.67 7.36 -7.51
CA LEU A 93 11.46 6.88 -8.19
C LEU A 93 10.31 7.89 -8.18
N ASP A 94 10.38 8.87 -7.28
CA ASP A 94 9.56 10.09 -7.26
C ASP A 94 9.79 10.98 -8.50
N ARG A 95 11.07 11.14 -8.89
CA ARG A 95 11.50 12.03 -9.98
C ARG A 95 11.57 11.31 -11.33
N LYS A 96 12.00 10.05 -11.33
CA LYS A 96 12.12 9.20 -12.51
C LYS A 96 11.39 7.88 -12.26
N PRO A 97 10.07 7.83 -12.51
CA PRO A 97 9.28 6.63 -12.32
C PRO A 97 9.86 5.43 -13.08
N ALA A 98 9.72 4.23 -12.49
CA ALA A 98 10.16 3.00 -13.13
C ALA A 98 9.33 2.73 -14.40
N ARG A 99 10.01 2.28 -15.46
CA ARG A 99 9.34 1.79 -16.66
C ARG A 99 8.98 0.33 -16.50
N LYS A 100 7.92 -0.11 -17.16
CA LYS A 100 7.57 -1.53 -17.28
C LYS A 100 8.45 -2.16 -18.36
N GLU A 101 8.74 -3.44 -18.20
CA GLU A 101 9.29 -4.26 -19.29
C GLU A 101 8.25 -4.37 -20.41
N GLU A 102 8.71 -4.35 -21.66
CA GLU A 102 7.82 -4.48 -22.83
C GLU A 102 7.35 -5.92 -22.98
N ASP A 103 8.27 -6.87 -22.82
CA ASP A 103 8.01 -8.31 -22.86
C ASP A 103 7.78 -8.85 -21.46
N ILE A 104 6.50 -8.90 -21.05
CA ILE A 104 6.11 -9.49 -19.77
C ILE A 104 6.16 -11.03 -19.87
N PRO A 105 6.88 -11.73 -18.97
CA PRO A 105 6.89 -13.19 -18.94
C PRO A 105 5.47 -13.78 -18.80
N VAL A 106 5.21 -14.88 -19.51
CA VAL A 106 3.97 -15.65 -19.35
C VAL A 106 4.20 -16.72 -18.28
N GLY A 107 3.39 -16.67 -17.23
CA GLY A 107 3.46 -17.60 -16.11
C GLY A 107 4.52 -17.25 -15.07
N GLY A 108 4.44 -17.94 -13.92
CA GLY A 108 5.29 -17.65 -12.76
C GLY A 108 4.75 -16.54 -11.87
N GLY A 109 5.26 -16.49 -10.64
CA GLY A 109 4.85 -15.51 -9.65
C GLY A 109 5.28 -14.09 -9.99
N ALA A 110 4.57 -13.13 -9.42
CA ALA A 110 4.82 -11.70 -9.61
C ALA A 110 4.62 -10.98 -8.28
N SER A 111 5.46 -9.96 -8.02
CA SER A 111 5.30 -9.08 -6.86
C SER A 111 5.46 -7.63 -7.27
N GLY A 112 4.69 -6.73 -6.68
CA GLY A 112 4.70 -5.32 -7.03
C GLY A 112 4.00 -4.48 -5.98
N GLY A 113 3.75 -3.20 -6.31
CA GLY A 113 3.11 -2.30 -5.35
C GLY A 113 3.06 -0.86 -5.79
N ALA A 114 2.87 0.01 -4.80
CA ALA A 114 2.97 1.45 -4.97
C ALA A 114 3.35 2.12 -3.65
N VAL A 115 3.96 3.29 -3.74
CA VAL A 115 4.10 4.22 -2.61
C VAL A 115 3.41 5.52 -2.98
N TYR A 116 2.77 6.15 -2.00
CA TYR A 116 2.06 7.41 -2.14
C TYR A 116 2.83 8.47 -1.35
N LEU A 117 3.45 9.41 -2.05
CA LEU A 117 4.21 10.53 -1.48
C LEU A 117 3.66 11.83 -2.05
N ASP A 118 3.39 12.81 -1.20
CA ASP A 118 2.98 14.16 -1.60
C ASP A 118 1.81 14.20 -2.62
N GLY A 119 0.86 13.26 -2.47
CA GLY A 119 -0.29 13.11 -3.37
C GLY A 119 0.02 12.39 -4.69
N GLN A 120 1.28 12.04 -4.96
CA GLN A 120 1.70 11.27 -6.13
C GLN A 120 1.73 9.78 -5.83
N LYS A 121 1.15 8.98 -6.74
CA LYS A 121 1.31 7.52 -6.75
C LYS A 121 2.55 7.14 -7.54
N ILE A 122 3.49 6.48 -6.87
CA ILE A 122 4.73 5.96 -7.44
C ILE A 122 4.56 4.46 -7.62
N ASN A 123 4.39 4.04 -8.87
CA ASN A 123 4.16 2.62 -9.19
C ASN A 123 5.47 1.83 -9.08
N LEU A 124 5.36 0.62 -8.51
CA LEU A 124 6.43 -0.38 -8.44
C LEU A 124 5.98 -1.58 -9.29
N PRO A 125 6.32 -1.61 -10.59
CA PRO A 125 5.89 -2.67 -11.50
C PRO A 125 6.46 -4.03 -11.07
N ALA A 126 5.70 -5.10 -11.28
CA ALA A 126 6.20 -6.45 -11.06
C ALA A 126 7.25 -6.89 -12.07
N PHE A 127 7.19 -6.33 -13.27
CA PHE A 127 8.17 -6.52 -14.33
C PHE A 127 8.68 -5.15 -14.74
N PRO A 128 9.61 -4.55 -13.98
CA PRO A 128 10.22 -3.29 -14.36
C PRO A 128 11.26 -3.54 -15.46
N ALA A 129 11.51 -2.53 -16.29
CA ALA A 129 12.57 -2.57 -17.28
C ALA A 129 13.91 -2.89 -16.60
N LYS A 130 14.81 -3.63 -17.27
CA LYS A 130 16.08 -4.11 -16.68
C LYS A 130 16.87 -3.09 -15.87
N ALA A 131 16.93 -1.84 -16.34
CA ALA A 131 17.64 -0.74 -15.67
C ALA A 131 16.98 -0.26 -14.35
N ASP A 132 15.68 -0.50 -14.18
CA ASP A 132 14.90 -0.09 -13.01
C ASP A 132 14.72 -1.21 -11.98
N ILE A 133 15.09 -2.47 -12.29
CA ILE A 133 14.99 -3.62 -11.38
C ILE A 133 15.59 -3.33 -9.99
N PRO A 134 16.86 -2.86 -9.86
CA PRO A 134 17.45 -2.67 -8.52
C PRO A 134 16.71 -1.61 -7.70
N ARG A 135 16.25 -0.54 -8.37
CA ARG A 135 15.55 0.58 -7.76
C ARG A 135 14.18 0.16 -7.22
N VAL A 136 13.42 -0.58 -8.02
CA VAL A 136 12.11 -1.11 -7.63
C VAL A 136 12.26 -2.13 -6.50
N ASN A 137 13.23 -3.06 -6.61
CA ASN A 137 13.46 -4.08 -5.59
C ASN A 137 13.87 -3.49 -4.25
N ALA A 138 14.67 -2.41 -4.24
CA ALA A 138 15.05 -1.72 -3.00
C ALA A 138 13.81 -1.17 -2.26
N VAL A 139 12.86 -0.57 -2.98
CA VAL A 139 11.62 -0.06 -2.37
C VAL A 139 10.70 -1.19 -1.92
N LEU A 140 10.51 -2.24 -2.73
CA LEU A 140 9.72 -3.41 -2.31
C LEU A 140 10.33 -4.09 -1.07
N THR A 141 11.66 -4.13 -0.98
CA THR A 141 12.37 -4.61 0.21
C THR A 141 12.09 -3.74 1.43
N ALA A 142 12.07 -2.41 1.29
CA ALA A 142 11.72 -1.51 2.38
C ALA A 142 10.26 -1.71 2.85
N ILE A 143 9.31 -1.87 1.92
CA ILE A 143 7.90 -2.12 2.25
C ILE A 143 7.75 -3.46 2.97
N THR A 144 8.35 -4.53 2.46
CA THR A 144 8.28 -5.85 3.10
C THR A 144 8.98 -5.84 4.46
N ALA A 145 10.13 -5.18 4.60
CA ALA A 145 10.83 -5.01 5.87
C ALA A 145 9.99 -4.28 6.95
N ALA A 146 9.04 -3.43 6.56
CA ALA A 146 8.11 -2.77 7.46
C ALA A 146 7.01 -3.70 8.01
N ILE A 147 6.70 -4.80 7.33
CA ILE A 147 5.69 -5.78 7.78
C ILE A 147 6.23 -6.50 9.03
N PRO A 148 5.47 -6.60 10.13
CA PRO A 148 5.91 -7.31 11.33
C PRO A 148 6.40 -8.74 11.03
N GLN A 149 7.53 -9.12 11.62
CA GLN A 149 8.22 -10.38 11.34
C GLN A 149 7.30 -11.61 11.48
N ARG A 150 6.41 -11.63 12.48
CA ARG A 150 5.42 -12.71 12.67
C ARG A 150 4.50 -12.91 11.47
N LEU A 151 4.15 -11.83 10.76
CA LEU A 151 3.28 -11.86 9.58
C LEU A 151 4.09 -12.25 8.34
N ARG A 152 5.30 -11.68 8.17
CA ARG A 152 6.21 -12.08 7.10
C ARG A 152 6.48 -13.57 7.10
N ASN A 153 6.91 -14.11 8.24
CA ASN A 153 7.25 -15.52 8.39
C ASN A 153 6.08 -16.45 8.11
N ARG A 154 4.84 -15.96 8.23
CA ARG A 154 3.62 -16.76 8.08
C ARG A 154 2.99 -16.66 6.69
N PHE A 155 3.13 -15.53 6.01
CA PHE A 155 2.38 -15.22 4.79
C PHE A 155 3.23 -14.76 3.60
N LEU A 156 4.52 -14.47 3.81
CA LEU A 156 5.46 -14.00 2.78
C LEU A 156 6.74 -14.85 2.72
N LYS A 157 6.73 -16.07 3.27
CA LYS A 157 7.94 -16.93 3.30
C LYS A 157 8.24 -17.57 1.94
N ASP A 158 7.21 -17.67 1.09
CA ASP A 158 7.23 -18.34 -0.21
C ASP A 158 7.12 -17.34 -1.37
N THR A 159 7.24 -16.03 -1.08
CA THR A 159 7.20 -14.92 -2.06
C THR A 159 8.59 -14.51 -2.52
#